data_AF-A0A974TB80-F1
#
_entry.id   AF-A0A974TB80-F1
#
_cell.length_a   1.000
_cell.length_b   1.000
_cell.length_c   1.000
_cell.angle_alpha   90.00
_cell.angle_beta   90.00
_cell.angle_gamma   90.00
#
_symmetry.space_group_name_H-M   'P 1'
#
loop_
_entity.id
_entity.type
_entity.pdbx_description
1 polymer ?
#
loop_
_entity_poly.entity_id
_entity_poly.type
_entity_poly.pdbx_seq_one_letter_code
_entity_poly.pdbx_strand_id
1 'polypeptide(L)'
;MIYGVPARVAFIVTLAAMMSGCVTTGDRAAVPEPQLEGARVAGYGDIRFWGDEVTPTIEAVIRRQYRQVKAAALAGERAASTRKADFLAISGGGGDGAYAAGFLTGWSSSGRRPQFEVVTGVSTGALAAPFAFLGSQYDSVLKDLYTKYGDSDLVIDRGLLGLLGSSLYDTAPLKRLIEQYMTDDVLNAIAREYSIGRRLLVQTTNIDAQRPVIWDLSAIAASQQPDRRDLIVRVLLASSAIPGVFPPVRIQVNANGRVYDELHVDGGVTAQLFFAPPRTRFTRFEQLAFGRARERTLYVIRNGKLTPDYKPTEDGAFPLAIRSISTMTKYQGLADLRRLDRIAGETNANVLFTSIPPDFANVARSEFDRTYMEELFRVGERMGRSGQGWRSGPPPAPALAL
;
A
#
# COMPACT_ATOMS: atom_id res chain seq x y z
N MET A 1 -2.74 61.98 30.18
CA MET A 1 -1.61 61.04 30.35
C MET A 1 -1.90 59.83 29.47
N ILE A 2 -1.42 59.86 28.22
CA ILE A 2 -1.64 58.80 27.23
C ILE A 2 -0.31 58.08 27.10
N TYR A 3 -0.24 56.84 27.60
CA TYR A 3 0.93 55.99 27.47
C TYR A 3 1.07 55.54 26.02
N GLY A 4 2.14 55.98 25.36
CA GLY A 4 2.47 55.59 23.99
C GLY A 4 2.87 54.12 23.91
N VAL A 5 2.24 53.40 23.00
CA VAL A 5 2.64 52.02 22.64
C VAL A 5 4.06 52.09 22.04
N PRO A 6 5.02 51.29 22.54
CA PRO A 6 6.39 51.33 22.03
C PRO A 6 6.43 50.90 20.56
N ALA A 7 7.13 51.66 19.72
CA ALA A 7 7.21 51.50 18.26
C ALA A 7 7.60 50.09 17.78
N ARG A 8 8.21 49.26 18.65
CA ARG A 8 8.53 47.85 18.36
C ARG A 8 7.31 46.93 18.34
N VAL A 9 6.27 47.22 19.14
CA VAL A 9 5.02 46.43 19.16
C VAL A 9 4.16 46.75 17.94
N ALA A 10 4.15 48.01 17.50
CA ALA A 10 3.51 48.41 16.25
C ALA A 10 4.16 47.71 15.04
N PHE A 11 5.50 47.61 15.00
CA PHE A 11 6.21 46.95 13.89
C PHE A 11 5.94 45.43 13.80
N ILE A 12 5.80 44.74 14.95
CA ILE A 12 5.49 43.29 14.98
C ILE A 12 4.04 43.01 14.56
N VAL A 13 3.10 43.88 14.94
CA VAL A 13 1.68 43.75 14.52
C VAL A 13 1.50 44.09 13.03
N THR A 14 2.28 45.04 12.49
CA THR A 14 2.24 45.35 11.05
C THR A 14 2.91 44.26 10.20
N LEU A 15 3.97 43.59 10.69
CA LEU A 15 4.56 42.43 9.98
C LEU A 15 3.66 41.19 10.02
N ALA A 16 2.93 40.97 11.12
CA ALA A 16 1.95 39.89 11.23
C ALA A 16 0.71 40.12 10.32
N ALA A 17 0.30 41.38 10.12
CA ALA A 17 -0.81 41.75 9.25
C ALA A 17 -0.47 41.78 7.75
N MET A 18 0.83 41.76 7.37
CA MET A 18 1.27 41.65 5.99
C MET A 18 1.53 40.21 5.52
N MET A 19 1.45 39.22 6.42
CA MET A 19 1.50 37.79 6.08
C MET A 19 0.13 37.11 6.01
N SER A 20 -0.97 37.87 6.13
CA SER A 20 -2.29 37.45 5.65
C SER A 20 -2.45 37.73 4.15
N GLY A 21 -1.39 37.53 3.38
CA GLY A 21 -1.55 37.23 1.96
C GLY A 21 -2.24 35.88 1.87
N CYS A 22 -3.48 35.86 1.38
CA CYS A 22 -4.13 34.64 0.93
C CYS A 22 -3.16 33.92 -0.01
N VAL A 23 -2.45 32.92 0.51
CA VAL A 23 -1.80 31.92 -0.32
C VAL A 23 -2.96 31.22 -0.99
N THR A 24 -3.31 31.67 -2.19
CA THR A 24 -4.22 30.97 -3.09
C THR A 24 -3.47 29.71 -3.54
N THR A 25 -3.39 28.72 -2.65
CA THR A 25 -3.15 27.34 -3.07
C THR A 25 -4.29 27.02 -4.02
N GLY A 26 -4.01 26.99 -5.34
CA GLY A 26 -5.06 26.91 -6.37
C GLY A 26 -6.20 25.99 -5.95
N ASP A 27 -7.39 26.58 -5.81
CA ASP A 27 -8.53 25.98 -5.11
C ASP A 27 -8.78 24.58 -5.63
N ARG A 28 -8.45 23.59 -4.78
CA ARG A 28 -8.77 22.21 -5.05
C ARG A 28 -10.29 22.07 -4.99
N ALA A 29 -10.91 21.60 -6.07
CA ALA A 29 -12.32 21.25 -6.06
C ALA A 29 -12.50 19.89 -5.36
N ALA A 30 -12.69 19.90 -4.03
CA ALA A 30 -12.99 18.69 -3.28
C ALA A 30 -14.37 18.13 -3.64
N VAL A 31 -14.51 16.79 -3.61
CA VAL A 31 -15.79 16.13 -3.83
C VAL A 31 -16.72 16.44 -2.65
N PRO A 32 -17.93 16.97 -2.87
CA PRO A 32 -18.91 17.14 -1.81
C PRO A 32 -19.30 15.80 -1.20
N GLU A 33 -19.48 15.73 0.12
CA GLU A 33 -19.79 14.47 0.84
C GLU A 33 -20.94 13.66 0.20
N PRO A 34 -22.09 14.25 -0.20
CA PRO A 34 -23.19 13.48 -0.81
C PRO A 34 -22.84 12.86 -2.18
N GLN A 35 -21.74 13.31 -2.80
CA GLN A 35 -21.29 12.86 -4.12
C GLN A 35 -20.15 11.85 -4.04
N LEU A 36 -19.57 11.60 -2.86
CA LEU A 36 -18.43 10.68 -2.68
C LEU A 36 -18.72 9.27 -3.19
N GLU A 37 -19.89 8.72 -2.85
CA GLU A 37 -20.29 7.37 -3.28
C GLU A 37 -20.48 7.25 -4.81
N GLY A 38 -20.79 8.37 -5.47
CA GLY A 38 -20.95 8.46 -6.93
C GLY A 38 -19.67 8.81 -7.68
N ALA A 39 -18.60 9.24 -7.00
CA ALA A 39 -17.39 9.71 -7.64
C ALA A 39 -16.62 8.57 -8.33
N ARG A 40 -16.27 8.75 -9.61
CA ARG A 40 -15.57 7.75 -10.42
C ARG A 40 -14.42 8.38 -11.19
N VAL A 41 -13.35 7.63 -11.44
CA VAL A 41 -12.32 8.06 -12.38
C VAL A 41 -12.89 7.96 -13.79
N ALA A 42 -12.79 9.04 -14.57
CA ALA A 42 -13.42 9.14 -15.89
C ALA A 42 -12.92 8.04 -16.84
N GLY A 43 -13.84 7.41 -17.59
CA GLY A 43 -13.50 6.37 -18.57
C GLY A 43 -13.27 4.97 -18.00
N TYR A 44 -13.14 4.82 -16.68
CA TYR A 44 -12.95 3.52 -16.05
C TYR A 44 -14.26 2.94 -15.51
N GLY A 45 -14.35 1.60 -15.52
CA GLY A 45 -15.41 0.86 -14.84
C GLY A 45 -15.09 0.65 -13.35
N ASP A 46 -15.47 -0.51 -12.81
CA ASP A 46 -15.18 -0.87 -11.41
C ASP A 46 -13.70 -1.19 -11.19
N ILE A 47 -12.89 -0.13 -11.02
CA ILE A 47 -11.44 -0.19 -10.76
C ILE A 47 -11.06 0.16 -9.32
N ARG A 48 -12.01 0.64 -8.51
CA ARG A 48 -11.79 1.01 -7.11
C ARG A 48 -13.03 0.80 -6.27
N PHE A 49 -12.83 0.59 -4.97
CA PHE A 49 -13.90 0.39 -3.98
C PHE A 49 -13.40 0.74 -2.59
N TRP A 50 -14.33 1.05 -1.69
CA TRP A 50 -14.02 1.26 -0.28
C TRP A 50 -13.48 -0.04 0.36
N GLY A 51 -12.43 0.08 1.15
CA GLY A 51 -11.78 -1.05 1.82
C GLY A 51 -12.42 -1.46 3.16
N ASP A 52 -13.32 -0.64 3.67
CA ASP A 52 -13.96 -0.77 4.98
C ASP A 52 -15.39 -1.33 4.92
N GLU A 53 -15.95 -1.52 3.72
CA GLU A 53 -17.31 -2.02 3.54
C GLU A 53 -17.49 -2.92 2.31
N VAL A 54 -18.57 -3.71 2.33
CA VAL A 54 -18.98 -4.54 1.18
C VAL A 54 -20.11 -3.82 0.45
N THR A 55 -19.81 -3.33 -0.74
CA THR A 55 -20.77 -2.69 -1.65
C THR A 55 -21.17 -3.61 -2.81
N PRO A 56 -22.27 -3.32 -3.54
CA PRO A 56 -22.61 -4.04 -4.76
C PRO A 56 -21.47 -4.06 -5.80
N THR A 57 -20.64 -3.01 -5.83
CA THR A 57 -19.46 -2.90 -6.71
C THR A 57 -18.45 -4.01 -6.43
N ILE A 58 -18.00 -4.18 -5.18
CA ILE A 58 -17.03 -5.23 -4.85
C ILE A 58 -17.63 -6.64 -5.03
N GLU A 59 -18.92 -6.83 -4.76
CA GLU A 59 -19.57 -8.11 -5.08
C GLU A 59 -19.54 -8.42 -6.59
N ALA A 60 -19.77 -7.41 -7.44
CA ALA A 60 -19.70 -7.55 -8.89
C ALA A 60 -18.26 -7.87 -9.36
N VAL A 61 -17.25 -7.23 -8.76
CA VAL A 61 -15.83 -7.51 -8.99
C VAL A 61 -15.49 -8.95 -8.64
N ILE A 62 -15.92 -9.46 -7.47
CA ILE A 62 -15.71 -10.86 -7.04
C ILE A 62 -16.42 -11.83 -8.00
N ARG A 63 -17.68 -11.56 -8.37
CA ARG A 63 -18.42 -12.38 -9.35
C ARG A 63 -17.70 -12.42 -10.70
N ARG A 64 -17.19 -11.29 -11.19
CA ARG A 64 -16.40 -11.21 -12.43
C ARG A 64 -15.11 -12.02 -12.32
N GLN A 65 -14.39 -11.89 -11.21
CA GLN A 65 -13.18 -12.66 -10.93
C GLN A 65 -13.45 -14.16 -11.00
N TYR A 66 -14.47 -14.65 -10.33
CA TYR A 66 -14.74 -16.08 -10.28
C TYR A 66 -15.24 -16.65 -11.62
N ARG A 67 -15.92 -15.85 -12.45
CA ARG A 67 -16.20 -16.23 -13.84
C ARG A 67 -14.92 -16.41 -14.65
N GLN A 68 -13.96 -15.50 -14.52
CA GLN A 68 -12.65 -15.62 -15.19
C GLN A 68 -11.86 -16.83 -14.68
N VAL A 69 -11.81 -17.06 -13.36
CA VAL A 69 -11.16 -18.25 -12.78
C VAL A 69 -11.80 -19.54 -13.31
N LYS A 70 -13.14 -19.60 -13.38
CA LYS A 70 -13.85 -20.76 -13.92
C LYS A 70 -13.55 -20.97 -15.40
N ALA A 71 -13.57 -19.91 -16.20
CA ALA A 71 -13.28 -19.98 -17.63
C ALA A 71 -11.84 -20.45 -17.89
N ALA A 72 -10.86 -19.88 -17.19
CA ALA A 72 -9.47 -20.30 -17.27
C ALA A 72 -9.31 -21.78 -16.89
N ALA A 73 -9.94 -22.21 -15.79
CA ALA A 73 -9.90 -23.60 -15.37
C ALA A 73 -10.51 -24.57 -16.40
N LEU A 74 -11.59 -24.19 -17.08
CA LEU A 74 -12.18 -24.96 -18.17
C LEU A 74 -11.28 -25.01 -19.41
N ALA A 75 -10.47 -23.98 -19.64
CA ALA A 75 -9.46 -23.93 -20.69
C ALA A 75 -8.15 -24.65 -20.32
N GLY A 76 -8.07 -25.29 -19.14
CA GLY A 76 -6.89 -26.01 -18.65
C GLY A 76 -5.87 -25.12 -17.92
N GLU A 77 -6.10 -23.81 -17.83
CA GLU A 77 -5.24 -22.89 -17.12
C GLU A 77 -5.62 -22.79 -15.64
N ARG A 78 -4.65 -22.98 -14.74
CA ARG A 78 -4.88 -22.89 -13.28
C ARG A 78 -6.10 -23.71 -12.80
N ALA A 79 -6.31 -24.92 -13.32
CA ALA A 79 -7.48 -25.75 -13.00
C ALA A 79 -7.72 -25.94 -11.48
N ALA A 80 -6.65 -25.95 -10.68
CA ALA A 80 -6.71 -26.04 -9.22
C ALA A 80 -7.38 -24.82 -8.55
N SER A 81 -7.45 -23.65 -9.21
CA SER A 81 -8.05 -22.42 -8.66
C SER A 81 -9.55 -22.51 -8.38
N THR A 82 -10.23 -23.53 -8.92
CA THR A 82 -11.63 -23.86 -8.59
C THR A 82 -11.78 -24.57 -7.24
N ARG A 83 -10.68 -25.09 -6.69
CA ARG A 83 -10.64 -25.86 -5.43
C ARG A 83 -9.79 -25.19 -4.35
N LYS A 84 -8.74 -24.46 -4.74
CA LYS A 84 -7.85 -23.76 -3.81
C LYS A 84 -7.52 -22.34 -4.28
N ALA A 85 -7.24 -21.43 -3.36
CA ALA A 85 -6.80 -20.09 -3.67
C ALA A 85 -5.73 -19.59 -2.67
N ASP A 86 -4.58 -19.22 -3.21
CA ASP A 86 -3.48 -18.64 -2.44
C ASP A 86 -3.47 -17.13 -2.61
N PHE A 87 -3.34 -16.40 -1.51
CA PHE A 87 -3.37 -14.95 -1.45
C PHE A 87 -2.08 -14.45 -0.80
N LEU A 88 -1.60 -13.29 -1.23
CA LEU A 88 -0.46 -12.63 -0.62
C LEU A 88 -0.84 -11.22 -0.20
N ALA A 89 -0.56 -10.85 1.04
CA ALA A 89 -0.64 -9.48 1.53
C ALA A 89 0.75 -8.98 1.95
N ILE A 90 1.15 -7.82 1.42
CA ILE A 90 2.45 -7.20 1.70
C ILE A 90 2.19 -5.87 2.41
N SER A 91 2.71 -5.74 3.64
CA SER A 91 2.44 -4.55 4.46
C SER A 91 3.24 -3.33 4.02
N GLY A 92 2.84 -2.18 4.56
CA GLY A 92 3.72 -1.01 4.63
C GLY A 92 4.93 -1.21 5.54
N GLY A 93 5.84 -0.21 5.52
CA GLY A 93 7.11 -0.26 6.26
C GLY A 93 8.25 0.58 5.68
N GLY A 94 8.01 1.40 4.64
CA GLY A 94 9.09 2.23 4.07
C GLY A 94 10.25 1.41 3.53
N GLY A 95 11.48 1.74 3.96
CA GLY A 95 12.71 1.00 3.63
C GLY A 95 12.69 -0.47 4.07
N ASP A 96 11.91 -0.81 5.10
CA ASP A 96 11.76 -2.20 5.59
C ASP A 96 11.15 -3.14 4.54
N GLY A 97 10.57 -2.60 3.46
CA GLY A 97 10.11 -3.37 2.30
C GLY A 97 11.20 -4.25 1.67
N ALA A 98 12.48 -3.95 1.91
CA ALA A 98 13.60 -4.79 1.49
C ALA A 98 13.49 -6.23 2.06
N TYR A 99 12.89 -6.39 3.25
CA TYR A 99 12.59 -7.69 3.82
C TYR A 99 11.66 -8.50 2.92
N ALA A 100 10.52 -7.94 2.50
CA ALA A 100 9.59 -8.62 1.59
C ALA A 100 10.23 -8.98 0.25
N ALA A 101 10.99 -8.06 -0.35
CA ALA A 101 11.70 -8.30 -1.59
C ALA A 101 12.68 -9.47 -1.47
N GLY A 102 13.47 -9.49 -0.40
CA GLY A 102 14.39 -10.58 -0.08
C GLY A 102 13.64 -11.89 0.13
N PHE A 103 12.61 -11.88 0.98
CA PHE A 103 11.82 -13.06 1.31
C PHE A 103 11.19 -13.69 0.08
N LEU A 104 10.56 -12.89 -0.78
CA LEU A 104 9.94 -13.37 -2.02
C LEU A 104 10.98 -13.98 -2.97
N THR A 105 12.16 -13.35 -3.11
CA THR A 105 13.28 -13.86 -3.93
C THR A 105 13.81 -15.19 -3.40
N GLY A 106 14.03 -15.29 -2.08
CA GLY A 106 14.47 -16.52 -1.44
C GLY A 106 13.44 -17.64 -1.56
N TRP A 107 12.15 -17.31 -1.41
CA TRP A 107 11.07 -18.27 -1.49
C TRP A 107 10.90 -18.82 -2.90
N SER A 108 10.99 -17.98 -3.93
CA SER A 108 11.08 -18.42 -5.33
C SER A 108 12.27 -19.34 -5.56
N SER A 109 13.44 -18.99 -5.03
CA SER A 109 14.66 -19.81 -5.15
C SER A 109 14.51 -21.21 -4.53
N SER A 110 13.60 -21.37 -3.56
CA SER A 110 13.28 -22.67 -2.97
C SER A 110 12.29 -23.51 -3.79
N GLY A 111 11.73 -22.97 -4.88
CA GLY A 111 10.74 -23.64 -5.74
C GLY A 111 9.34 -23.79 -5.12
N ARG A 112 9.09 -23.21 -3.94
CA ARG A 112 7.84 -23.41 -3.16
C ARG A 112 6.90 -22.22 -3.16
N ARG A 113 7.26 -21.10 -3.80
CA ARG A 113 6.40 -19.92 -3.87
C ARG A 113 5.21 -20.20 -4.80
N PRO A 114 3.97 -20.18 -4.31
CA PRO A 114 2.80 -20.44 -5.15
C PRO A 114 2.51 -19.25 -6.07
N GLN A 115 1.73 -19.50 -7.12
CA GLN A 115 1.20 -18.43 -7.96
C GLN A 115 -0.11 -17.90 -7.33
N PHE A 116 -0.02 -16.76 -6.65
CA PHE A 116 -1.14 -16.15 -5.92
C PHE A 116 -2.30 -15.77 -6.84
N GLU A 117 -3.53 -16.09 -6.43
CA GLU A 117 -4.75 -15.61 -7.08
C GLU A 117 -4.95 -14.11 -6.83
N VAL A 118 -4.65 -13.63 -5.63
CA VAL A 118 -4.72 -12.20 -5.29
C VAL A 118 -3.46 -11.78 -4.57
N VAL A 119 -2.90 -10.64 -4.98
CA VAL A 119 -1.81 -9.96 -4.27
C VAL A 119 -2.30 -8.59 -3.84
N THR A 120 -2.16 -8.28 -2.55
CA THR A 120 -2.47 -6.97 -1.97
C THR A 120 -1.20 -6.28 -1.50
N GLY A 121 -1.17 -4.94 -1.63
CA GLY A 121 -0.04 -4.13 -1.20
C GLY A 121 -0.46 -2.80 -0.59
N VAL A 122 0.25 -2.39 0.45
CA VAL A 122 0.10 -1.09 1.12
C VAL A 122 1.47 -0.42 1.22
N SER A 123 1.57 0.89 0.96
CA SER A 123 2.84 1.62 1.06
C SER A 123 3.96 0.96 0.26
N THR A 124 5.12 0.73 0.86
CA THR A 124 6.21 -0.04 0.24
C THR A 124 5.74 -1.38 -0.33
N GLY A 125 4.79 -2.06 0.33
CA GLY A 125 4.18 -3.30 -0.16
C GLY A 125 3.43 -3.12 -1.48
N ALA A 126 2.86 -1.94 -1.76
CA ALA A 126 2.25 -1.63 -3.06
C ALA A 126 3.28 -1.53 -4.18
N LEU A 127 4.52 -1.11 -3.89
CA LEU A 127 5.61 -1.06 -4.87
C LEU A 127 6.17 -2.47 -5.17
N ALA A 128 6.20 -3.36 -4.16
CA ALA A 128 6.59 -4.76 -4.34
C ALA A 128 5.49 -5.62 -5.00
N ALA A 129 4.21 -5.31 -4.75
CA ALA A 129 3.08 -6.15 -5.14
C ALA A 129 2.97 -6.46 -6.64
N PRO A 130 3.18 -5.53 -7.60
CA PRO A 130 3.15 -5.83 -9.03
C PRO A 130 4.12 -6.94 -9.42
N PHE A 131 5.35 -6.88 -8.92
CA PHE A 131 6.37 -7.89 -9.22
C PHE A 131 6.12 -9.19 -8.46
N ALA A 132 5.60 -9.08 -7.24
CA ALA A 132 5.17 -10.24 -6.48
C ALA A 132 4.04 -11.02 -7.18
N PHE A 133 3.13 -10.28 -7.81
CA PHE A 133 2.01 -10.76 -8.60
C PHE A 133 2.47 -11.39 -9.92
N LEU A 134 3.43 -10.80 -10.63
CA LEU A 134 3.92 -11.36 -11.89
C LEU A 134 4.86 -12.58 -11.71
N GLY A 135 5.34 -12.84 -10.49
CA GLY A 135 6.05 -14.07 -10.13
C GLY A 135 7.57 -13.97 -10.21
N SER A 136 8.25 -15.12 -10.11
CA SER A 136 9.70 -15.22 -9.87
C SER A 136 10.58 -14.58 -10.95
N GLN A 137 10.08 -14.48 -12.18
CA GLN A 137 10.76 -13.79 -13.28
C GLN A 137 10.99 -12.28 -13.01
N TYR A 138 10.29 -11.70 -12.04
CA TYR A 138 10.47 -10.31 -11.60
C TYR A 138 11.23 -10.18 -10.26
N ASP A 139 11.82 -11.26 -9.74
CA ASP A 139 12.56 -11.19 -8.47
C ASP A 139 13.84 -10.35 -8.58
N SER A 140 14.46 -10.28 -9.77
CA SER A 140 15.57 -9.35 -10.02
C SER A 140 15.12 -7.88 -9.93
N VAL A 141 13.90 -7.57 -10.36
CA VAL A 141 13.30 -6.25 -10.21
C VAL A 141 13.02 -5.94 -8.74
N LEU A 142 12.49 -6.89 -7.98
CA LEU A 142 12.33 -6.75 -6.53
C LEU A 142 13.68 -6.48 -5.84
N LYS A 143 14.73 -7.22 -6.18
CA LYS A 143 16.06 -6.96 -5.66
C LYS A 143 16.54 -5.55 -6.00
N ASP A 144 16.49 -5.18 -7.27
CA ASP A 144 16.95 -3.88 -7.74
C ASP A 144 16.25 -2.73 -7.03
N LEU A 145 14.91 -2.76 -6.96
CA LEU A 145 14.10 -1.73 -6.33
C LEU A 145 14.48 -1.47 -4.87
N TYR A 146 14.91 -2.51 -4.15
CA TYR A 146 15.19 -2.45 -2.71
C TYR A 146 16.68 -2.50 -2.35
N THR A 147 17.58 -2.60 -3.33
CA THR A 147 19.03 -2.64 -3.05
C THR A 147 19.85 -1.64 -3.87
N LYS A 148 19.30 -1.06 -4.94
CA LYS A 148 20.06 -0.10 -5.79
C LYS A 148 19.86 1.36 -5.40
N TYR A 149 18.70 1.69 -4.85
CA TYR A 149 18.29 3.08 -4.57
C TYR A 149 18.37 3.38 -3.07
N GLY A 150 18.70 4.63 -2.73
CA GLY A 150 18.61 5.16 -1.37
C GLY A 150 17.90 6.51 -1.33
N ASP A 151 17.99 7.24 -0.20
CA ASP A 151 17.25 8.51 -0.03
C ASP A 151 17.47 9.50 -1.18
N SER A 152 18.73 9.72 -1.59
CA SER A 152 19.08 10.66 -2.67
C SER A 152 18.48 10.32 -4.03
N ASP A 153 18.13 9.05 -4.26
CA ASP A 153 17.54 8.59 -5.52
C ASP A 153 16.01 8.68 -5.49
N LEU A 154 15.42 8.65 -4.30
CA LEU A 154 13.97 8.53 -4.10
C LEU A 154 13.31 9.86 -3.77
N VAL A 155 14.03 10.78 -3.12
CA VAL A 155 13.46 12.00 -2.55
C VAL A 155 14.37 13.21 -2.74
N ILE A 156 13.77 14.40 -2.89
CA ILE A 156 14.50 15.68 -2.85
C ILE A 156 14.12 16.41 -1.57
N ASP A 157 15.08 16.69 -0.70
CA ASP A 157 14.88 17.46 0.53
C ASP A 157 14.53 18.92 0.20
N ARG A 158 13.40 19.42 0.73
CA ARG A 158 12.93 20.80 0.54
C ARG A 158 13.40 21.75 1.65
N GLY A 159 14.16 21.27 2.64
CA GLY A 159 14.69 22.07 3.74
C GLY A 159 13.62 22.81 4.53
N LEU A 160 13.97 23.98 5.10
CA LEU A 160 13.06 24.82 5.90
C LEU A 160 11.80 25.28 5.14
N LEU A 161 11.84 25.33 3.79
CA LEU A 161 10.67 25.67 2.96
C LEU A 161 9.61 24.55 2.98
N GLY A 162 10.01 23.30 3.24
CA GLY A 162 9.09 22.18 3.41
C GLY A 162 8.20 22.30 4.66
N LEU A 163 8.66 23.01 5.70
CA LEU A 163 7.87 23.30 6.92
C LEU A 163 6.78 24.36 6.70
N LEU A 164 6.92 25.18 5.65
CA LEU A 164 5.92 26.17 5.23
C LEU A 164 4.96 25.61 4.15
N GLY A 165 5.27 24.43 3.61
CA GLY A 165 4.49 23.72 2.59
C GLY A 165 3.80 22.47 3.12
N SER A 166 3.28 21.62 2.22
CA SER A 166 2.54 20.41 2.58
C SER A 166 3.41 19.15 2.82
N SER A 167 4.74 19.21 2.63
CA SER A 167 5.65 18.05 2.79
C SER A 167 7.12 18.46 2.89
N LEU A 168 7.93 17.62 3.56
CA LEU A 168 9.39 17.78 3.62
C LEU A 168 10.11 17.44 2.32
N TYR A 169 9.61 16.47 1.56
CA TYR A 169 10.28 15.98 0.37
C TYR A 169 9.46 16.18 -0.90
N ASP A 170 10.14 16.25 -2.04
CA ASP A 170 9.56 16.11 -3.38
C ASP A 170 9.57 14.64 -3.82
N THR A 171 8.43 14.14 -4.27
CA THR A 171 8.25 12.77 -4.77
C THR A 171 8.48 12.60 -6.27
N ALA A 172 8.92 13.64 -6.98
CA ALA A 172 9.25 13.55 -8.40
C ALA A 172 10.26 12.42 -8.73
N PRO A 173 11.32 12.17 -7.94
CA PRO A 173 12.22 11.03 -8.19
C PRO A 173 11.52 9.68 -8.01
N LEU A 174 10.78 9.48 -6.91
CA LEU A 174 9.98 8.27 -6.69
C LEU A 174 8.97 8.04 -7.83
N LYS A 175 8.28 9.09 -8.29
CA LYS A 175 7.36 9.01 -9.43
C LYS A 175 8.08 8.51 -10.69
N ARG A 176 9.23 9.09 -11.03
CA ARG A 176 10.04 8.65 -12.18
C ARG A 176 10.50 7.21 -12.05
N LEU A 177 10.84 6.78 -10.84
CA LEU A 177 11.24 5.40 -10.58
C LEU A 177 10.07 4.43 -10.79
N ILE A 178 8.88 4.77 -10.29
CA ILE A 178 7.67 3.97 -10.53
C ILE A 178 7.37 3.91 -12.04
N GLU A 179 7.50 5.03 -12.76
CA GLU A 179 7.34 5.06 -14.22
C GLU A 179 8.36 4.16 -14.93
N GLN A 180 9.62 4.19 -14.50
CA GLN A 180 10.69 3.37 -15.08
C GLN A 180 10.38 1.88 -15.00
N TYR A 181 9.81 1.41 -13.89
CA TYR A 181 9.50 0.00 -13.72
C TYR A 181 8.09 -0.41 -14.16
N MET A 182 7.12 0.49 -14.16
CA MET A 182 5.77 0.26 -14.68
C MET A 182 5.73 0.51 -16.19
N THR A 183 6.44 -0.32 -16.95
CA THR A 183 6.46 -0.26 -18.43
C THR A 183 5.17 -0.83 -19.02
N ASP A 184 4.91 -0.54 -20.30
CA ASP A 184 3.75 -1.11 -21.00
C ASP A 184 3.79 -2.65 -21.02
N ASP A 185 4.97 -3.26 -21.06
CA ASP A 185 5.13 -4.72 -20.96
C ASP A 185 4.70 -5.27 -19.60
N VAL A 186 5.05 -4.57 -18.52
CA VAL A 186 4.60 -4.91 -17.16
C VAL A 186 3.09 -4.78 -17.05
N LEU A 187 2.52 -3.69 -17.57
CA LEU A 187 1.06 -3.49 -17.60
C LEU A 187 0.36 -4.59 -18.41
N ASN A 188 0.88 -4.91 -19.59
CA ASN A 188 0.33 -5.97 -20.44
C ASN A 188 0.45 -7.35 -19.76
N ALA A 189 1.53 -7.60 -19.02
CA ALA A 189 1.65 -8.81 -18.20
C ALA A 189 0.59 -8.85 -17.08
N ILE A 190 0.38 -7.74 -16.38
CA ILE A 190 -0.67 -7.64 -15.35
C ILE A 190 -2.06 -7.87 -15.97
N ALA A 191 -2.32 -7.31 -17.14
CA ALA A 191 -3.58 -7.47 -17.87
C ALA A 191 -3.86 -8.94 -18.29
N ARG A 192 -2.82 -9.68 -18.69
CA ARG A 192 -2.94 -11.13 -18.99
C ARG A 192 -3.30 -11.94 -17.74
N GLU A 193 -2.69 -11.63 -16.61
CA GLU A 193 -3.02 -12.29 -15.34
C GLU A 193 -4.45 -11.92 -14.86
N TYR A 194 -4.92 -10.70 -15.18
CA TYR A 194 -6.31 -10.30 -14.92
C TYR A 194 -7.33 -11.15 -15.68
N SER A 195 -7.07 -11.47 -16.96
CA SER A 195 -8.02 -12.23 -17.80
C SER A 195 -8.26 -13.65 -17.29
N ILE A 196 -7.30 -14.21 -16.56
CA ILE A 196 -7.41 -15.55 -15.93
C ILE A 196 -7.89 -15.49 -14.47
N GLY A 197 -8.39 -14.33 -14.03
CA GLY A 197 -9.04 -14.17 -12.75
C GLY A 197 -8.12 -13.84 -11.58
N ARG A 198 -6.85 -13.50 -11.82
CA ARG A 198 -5.97 -13.01 -10.77
C ARG A 198 -6.19 -11.51 -10.50
N ARG A 199 -5.90 -11.05 -9.28
CA ARG A 199 -6.09 -9.64 -8.87
C ARG A 199 -4.85 -9.05 -8.22
N LEU A 200 -4.50 -7.84 -8.64
CA LEU A 200 -3.48 -7.01 -8.00
C LEU A 200 -4.17 -5.81 -7.39
N LEU A 201 -4.24 -5.77 -6.06
CA LEU A 201 -4.97 -4.76 -5.31
C LEU A 201 -4.01 -3.89 -4.50
N VAL A 202 -4.18 -2.58 -4.55
CA VAL A 202 -3.37 -1.63 -3.78
C VAL A 202 -4.27 -0.71 -2.98
N GLN A 203 -3.89 -0.42 -1.73
CA GLN A 203 -4.64 0.48 -0.87
C GLN A 203 -4.01 1.86 -0.78
N THR A 204 -4.85 2.88 -0.89
CA THR A 204 -4.54 4.27 -0.52
C THR A 204 -5.51 4.70 0.57
N THR A 205 -5.23 5.82 1.23
CA THR A 205 -6.20 6.47 2.12
C THR A 205 -6.71 7.72 1.43
N ASN A 206 -8.02 7.80 1.17
CA ASN A 206 -8.64 9.09 0.83
C ASN A 206 -8.73 9.89 2.13
N ILE A 207 -7.93 10.95 2.24
CA ILE A 207 -7.74 11.66 3.50
C ILE A 207 -8.93 12.55 3.87
N ASP A 208 -9.69 13.02 2.89
CA ASP A 208 -10.90 13.83 3.14
C ASP A 208 -12.04 12.98 3.67
N ALA A 209 -12.19 11.76 3.12
CA ALA A 209 -13.17 10.80 3.59
C ALA A 209 -12.70 10.05 4.85
N GLN A 210 -11.39 10.07 5.15
CA GLN A 210 -10.73 9.24 6.17
C GLN A 210 -10.97 7.72 5.97
N ARG A 211 -11.07 7.30 4.71
CA ARG A 211 -11.45 5.93 4.35
C ARG A 211 -10.39 5.24 3.49
N PRO A 212 -10.18 3.93 3.68
CA PRO A 212 -9.33 3.14 2.79
C PRO A 212 -10.00 3.01 1.41
N VAL A 213 -9.25 3.27 0.35
CA VAL A 213 -9.65 3.01 -1.04
C VAL A 213 -8.75 1.92 -1.60
N ILE A 214 -9.36 0.81 -2.01
CA ILE A 214 -8.69 -0.29 -2.69
C ILE A 214 -8.82 -0.07 -4.20
N TRP A 215 -7.69 -0.10 -4.89
CA TRP A 215 -7.55 0.02 -6.33
C TRP A 215 -7.21 -1.33 -6.94
N ASP A 216 -7.95 -1.74 -7.96
CA ASP A 216 -7.68 -2.93 -8.77
C ASP A 216 -6.74 -2.55 -9.93
N LEU A 217 -5.43 -2.59 -9.67
CA LEU A 217 -4.41 -2.24 -10.67
C LEU A 217 -4.48 -3.18 -11.87
N SER A 218 -4.92 -4.42 -11.68
CA SER A 218 -5.05 -5.36 -12.79
C SER A 218 -6.27 -5.10 -13.66
N ALA A 219 -7.35 -4.56 -13.10
CA ALA A 219 -8.44 -3.99 -13.89
C ALA A 219 -8.04 -2.71 -14.64
N ILE A 220 -7.25 -1.82 -14.01
CA ILE A 220 -6.73 -0.60 -14.68
C ILE A 220 -5.83 -1.00 -15.85
N ALA A 221 -4.89 -1.93 -15.63
CA ALA A 221 -3.99 -2.42 -16.67
C ALA A 221 -4.74 -3.10 -17.83
N ALA A 222 -5.80 -3.86 -17.52
CA ALA A 222 -6.64 -4.52 -18.53
C ALA A 222 -7.61 -3.57 -19.27
N SER A 223 -7.69 -2.29 -18.87
CA SER A 223 -8.51 -1.31 -19.56
C SER A 223 -7.90 -0.91 -20.91
N GLN A 224 -8.76 -0.31 -21.77
CA GLN A 224 -8.35 0.30 -23.04
C GLN A 224 -8.11 1.81 -22.92
N GLN A 225 -7.97 2.32 -21.69
CA GLN A 225 -7.80 3.75 -21.46
C GLN A 225 -6.34 4.17 -21.72
N PRO A 226 -6.11 5.29 -22.44
CA PRO A 226 -4.77 5.73 -22.79
C PRO A 226 -3.95 6.18 -21.56
N ASP A 227 -4.61 6.61 -20.49
CA ASP A 227 -3.99 7.08 -19.25
C ASP A 227 -3.76 5.97 -18.21
N ARG A 228 -3.99 4.69 -18.54
CA ARG A 228 -3.90 3.55 -17.58
C ARG A 228 -2.57 3.45 -16.85
N ARG A 229 -1.45 3.76 -17.53
CA ARG A 229 -0.12 3.77 -16.94
C ARG A 229 0.05 4.90 -15.96
N ASP A 230 -0.38 6.09 -16.33
CA ASP A 230 -0.33 7.28 -15.48
C ASP A 230 -1.20 7.09 -14.23
N LEU A 231 -2.41 6.51 -14.36
CA LEU A 231 -3.25 6.20 -13.20
C LEU A 231 -2.59 5.17 -12.26
N ILE A 232 -2.01 4.08 -12.80
CA ILE A 232 -1.27 3.09 -11.98
C ILE A 232 -0.12 3.77 -11.22
N VAL A 233 0.67 4.59 -11.92
CA VAL A 233 1.79 5.34 -11.30
C VAL A 233 1.28 6.24 -10.17
N ARG A 234 0.19 6.99 -10.39
CA ARG A 234 -0.41 7.86 -9.36
C ARG A 234 -0.91 7.06 -8.16
N VAL A 235 -1.57 5.93 -8.37
CA VAL A 235 -2.08 5.09 -7.28
C VAL A 235 -0.95 4.48 -6.46
N LEU A 236 0.11 3.98 -7.11
CA LEU A 236 1.30 3.46 -6.44
C LEU A 236 2.00 4.57 -5.64
N LEU A 237 2.16 5.75 -6.25
CA LEU A 237 2.75 6.90 -5.58
C LEU A 237 1.92 7.35 -4.37
N ALA A 238 0.59 7.40 -4.52
CA ALA A 238 -0.34 7.76 -3.46
C ALA A 238 -0.25 6.76 -2.30
N SER A 239 -0.21 5.46 -2.62
CA SER A 239 -0.11 4.40 -1.62
C SER A 239 1.18 4.52 -0.79
N SER A 240 2.24 5.12 -1.33
CA SER A 240 3.53 5.33 -0.66
C SER A 240 3.75 6.76 -0.14
N ALA A 241 2.74 7.65 -0.22
CA ALA A 241 2.86 9.05 0.16
C ALA A 241 2.63 9.26 1.67
N ILE A 242 3.65 8.94 2.48
CA ILE A 242 3.64 9.07 3.94
C ILE A 242 3.35 10.53 4.35
N PRO A 243 2.29 10.81 5.12
CA PRO A 243 1.96 12.18 5.55
C PRO A 243 3.13 12.87 6.27
N GLY A 244 3.33 14.16 5.96
CA GLY A 244 4.42 14.98 6.49
C GLY A 244 5.75 14.77 5.78
N VAL A 245 6.06 13.54 5.36
CA VAL A 245 7.27 13.22 4.58
C VAL A 245 7.03 13.55 3.10
N PHE A 246 5.92 13.07 2.54
CA PHE A 246 5.57 13.21 1.14
C PHE A 246 4.29 14.01 0.93
N PRO A 247 4.19 14.74 -0.20
CA PRO A 247 2.98 15.45 -0.52
C PRO A 247 1.88 14.44 -0.87
N PRO A 248 0.62 14.71 -0.50
CA PRO A 248 -0.49 13.89 -0.92
C PRO A 248 -0.65 13.92 -2.46
N VAL A 249 -1.17 12.84 -3.01
CA VAL A 249 -1.42 12.71 -4.45
C VAL A 249 -2.87 13.05 -4.75
N ARG A 250 -3.09 13.92 -5.74
CA ARG A 250 -4.42 14.23 -6.25
C ARG A 250 -4.82 13.22 -7.31
N ILE A 251 -6.00 12.62 -7.15
CA ILE A 251 -6.61 11.75 -8.15
C ILE A 251 -7.91 12.40 -8.61
N GLN A 252 -8.00 12.66 -9.91
CA GLN A 252 -9.14 13.32 -10.51
C GLN A 252 -10.32 12.35 -10.65
N VAL A 253 -11.50 12.80 -10.26
CA VAL A 253 -12.75 12.04 -10.33
C VAL A 253 -13.87 12.91 -10.92
N ASN A 254 -14.84 12.27 -11.56
CA ASN A 254 -16.08 12.89 -11.96
C ASN A 254 -17.19 12.49 -10.99
N ALA A 255 -17.96 13.47 -10.53
CA ALA A 255 -19.22 13.24 -9.85
C ALA A 255 -20.27 14.22 -10.40
N ASN A 256 -21.44 13.69 -10.80
CA ASN A 256 -22.54 14.45 -11.37
C ASN A 256 -22.13 15.37 -12.54
N GLY A 257 -21.23 14.91 -13.41
CA GLY A 257 -20.77 15.64 -14.60
C GLY A 257 -19.70 16.69 -14.31
N ARG A 258 -19.30 16.90 -13.04
CA ARG A 258 -18.23 17.84 -12.65
C ARG A 258 -16.96 17.09 -12.25
N VAL A 259 -15.83 17.69 -12.60
CA VAL A 259 -14.50 17.20 -12.25
C VAL A 259 -14.10 17.74 -10.87
N TYR A 260 -13.59 16.83 -10.03
CA TYR A 260 -13.09 17.09 -8.68
C TYR A 260 -11.75 16.40 -8.46
N ASP A 261 -11.05 16.79 -7.40
CA ASP A 261 -9.82 16.15 -6.94
C ASP A 261 -10.06 15.47 -5.59
N GLU A 262 -9.84 14.16 -5.53
CA GLU A 262 -9.67 13.42 -4.28
C GLU A 262 -8.21 13.48 -3.84
N LEU A 263 -7.98 13.60 -2.53
CA LEU A 263 -6.65 13.67 -1.97
C LEU A 263 -6.29 12.35 -1.31
N HIS A 264 -5.24 11.70 -1.82
CA HIS A 264 -4.80 10.40 -1.37
C HIS A 264 -3.42 10.46 -0.71
N VAL A 265 -3.29 9.73 0.40
CA VAL A 265 -2.04 9.51 1.12
C VAL A 265 -1.78 8.02 1.30
N ASP A 266 -0.65 7.70 1.92
CA ASP A 266 -0.24 6.34 2.21
C ASP A 266 -1.38 5.50 2.82
N GLY A 267 -1.68 4.36 2.21
CA GLY A 267 -2.78 3.49 2.66
C GLY A 267 -2.60 2.95 4.08
N GLY A 268 -1.36 2.97 4.55
CA GLY A 268 -0.92 2.59 5.88
C GLY A 268 -1.44 3.47 7.01
N VAL A 269 -1.99 4.64 6.68
CA VAL A 269 -2.73 5.50 7.61
C VAL A 269 -4.02 4.84 8.06
N THR A 270 -4.71 4.11 7.17
CA THR A 270 -5.96 3.41 7.49
C THR A 270 -5.81 1.92 7.81
N ALA A 271 -4.88 1.21 7.16
CA ALA A 271 -4.54 -0.17 7.49
C ALA A 271 -3.18 -0.53 6.90
N GLN A 272 -2.34 -1.26 7.65
CA GLN A 272 -1.04 -1.74 7.17
C GLN A 272 -1.17 -2.99 6.30
N LEU A 273 -2.24 -3.75 6.48
CA LEU A 273 -2.51 -5.00 5.78
C LEU A 273 -3.99 -5.09 5.48
N PHE A 274 -4.33 -5.57 4.29
CA PHE A 274 -5.70 -5.92 3.93
C PHE A 274 -5.73 -7.16 3.04
N PHE A 275 -6.86 -7.85 3.10
CA PHE A 275 -7.14 -9.04 2.29
C PHE A 275 -8.33 -8.78 1.38
N ALA A 276 -9.44 -8.39 2.00
CA ALA A 276 -10.67 -7.95 1.37
C ALA A 276 -11.45 -7.12 2.40
N PRO A 277 -12.49 -6.40 1.96
CA PRO A 277 -13.34 -5.68 2.88
C PRO A 277 -13.91 -6.60 3.98
N PRO A 278 -14.06 -6.10 5.22
CA PRO A 278 -14.65 -6.87 6.31
C PRO A 278 -15.98 -7.49 5.93
N ARG A 279 -16.28 -8.69 6.45
CA ARG A 279 -17.55 -9.41 6.22
C ARG A 279 -17.78 -9.90 4.79
N THR A 280 -16.77 -9.87 3.91
CA THR A 280 -16.83 -10.53 2.59
C THR A 280 -17.10 -12.03 2.74
N ARG A 281 -18.23 -12.51 2.21
CA ARG A 281 -18.67 -13.92 2.31
C ARG A 281 -18.16 -14.77 1.16
N PHE A 282 -16.84 -15.02 1.11
CA PHE A 282 -16.22 -15.78 0.02
C PHE A 282 -16.88 -17.11 -0.30
N THR A 283 -17.22 -17.90 0.73
CA THR A 283 -17.84 -19.22 0.57
C THR A 283 -19.16 -19.17 -0.21
N ARG A 284 -19.95 -18.08 -0.05
CA ARG A 284 -21.19 -17.89 -0.83
C ARG A 284 -20.89 -17.72 -2.32
N PHE A 285 -19.92 -16.86 -2.65
CA PHE A 285 -19.54 -16.61 -4.04
C PHE A 285 -18.93 -17.86 -4.70
N GLU A 286 -18.14 -18.63 -3.96
CA GLU A 286 -17.50 -19.85 -4.45
C GLU A 286 -18.51 -20.97 -4.66
N GLN A 287 -19.48 -21.14 -3.76
CA GLN A 287 -20.55 -22.11 -3.93
C GLN A 287 -21.33 -21.83 -5.23
N LEU A 288 -21.61 -20.56 -5.53
CA LEU A 288 -22.29 -20.16 -6.76
C LEU A 288 -21.42 -20.36 -8.01
N ALA A 289 -20.13 -20.05 -7.95
CA ALA A 289 -19.25 -20.12 -9.12
C ALA A 289 -18.76 -21.54 -9.42
N PHE A 290 -18.35 -22.28 -8.39
CA PHE A 290 -17.60 -23.53 -8.46
C PHE A 290 -18.35 -24.73 -7.87
N GLY A 291 -19.52 -24.52 -7.26
CA GLY A 291 -20.33 -25.57 -6.63
C GLY A 291 -19.77 -26.08 -5.30
N ARG A 292 -18.74 -25.41 -4.74
CA ARG A 292 -18.08 -25.77 -3.47
C ARG A 292 -17.37 -24.57 -2.86
N ALA A 293 -17.07 -24.66 -1.56
CA ALA A 293 -16.07 -23.80 -0.92
C ALA A 293 -14.65 -24.19 -1.39
N ARG A 294 -13.75 -23.22 -1.45
CA ARG A 294 -12.32 -23.43 -1.75
C ARG A 294 -11.49 -23.46 -0.48
N GLU A 295 -10.41 -24.24 -0.51
CA GLU A 295 -9.32 -24.11 0.44
C GLU A 295 -8.60 -22.78 0.20
N ARG A 296 -8.38 -21.98 1.24
CA ARG A 296 -7.73 -20.68 1.11
C ARG A 296 -6.50 -20.59 1.99
N THR A 297 -5.42 -20.05 1.43
CA THR A 297 -4.22 -19.72 2.20
C THR A 297 -3.91 -18.24 2.02
N LEU A 298 -3.84 -17.51 3.12
CA LEU A 298 -3.40 -16.12 3.16
C LEU A 298 -1.97 -16.07 3.69
N TYR A 299 -1.04 -15.76 2.79
CA TYR A 299 0.34 -15.45 3.12
C TYR A 299 0.46 -13.96 3.42
N VAL A 300 1.09 -13.61 4.54
CA VAL A 300 1.26 -12.23 4.99
C VAL A 300 2.74 -11.95 5.21
N ILE A 301 3.27 -10.97 4.47
CA ILE A 301 4.62 -10.47 4.71
C ILE A 301 4.51 -9.11 5.38
N ARG A 302 4.94 -9.05 6.64
CA ARG A 302 5.00 -7.81 7.40
C ARG A 302 6.41 -7.21 7.36
N ASN A 303 6.53 -6.06 6.72
CA ASN A 303 7.75 -5.26 6.65
C ASN A 303 7.97 -4.48 7.95
N GLY A 304 8.12 -5.19 9.07
CA GLY A 304 8.39 -4.58 10.38
C GLY A 304 8.44 -5.59 11.52
N LYS A 305 9.25 -5.30 12.54
CA LYS A 305 9.38 -6.14 13.76
C LYS A 305 8.12 -6.15 14.61
N LEU A 306 7.76 -7.32 15.17
CA LEU A 306 6.61 -7.49 16.08
C LEU A 306 6.83 -6.80 17.41
N THR A 307 8.07 -6.81 17.89
CA THR A 307 8.51 -6.17 19.12
C THR A 307 8.67 -4.66 18.93
N PRO A 308 8.53 -3.85 20.00
CA PRO A 308 8.88 -2.43 19.98
C PRO A 308 10.33 -2.21 19.51
N ASP A 309 10.57 -1.04 18.90
CA ASP A 309 11.92 -0.64 18.51
C ASP A 309 12.25 0.70 19.17
N TYR A 310 13.26 0.69 20.04
CA TYR A 310 13.64 1.86 20.81
C TYR A 310 14.48 2.79 19.94
N LYS A 311 13.95 3.99 19.70
CA LYS A 311 14.64 5.06 19.00
C LYS A 311 14.35 6.36 19.77
N PRO A 312 15.37 6.99 20.37
CA PRO A 312 15.23 8.35 20.90
C PRO A 312 14.71 9.26 19.79
N THR A 313 13.62 9.97 20.06
CA THR A 313 13.00 10.89 19.10
C THR A 313 13.41 12.31 19.47
N GLU A 314 13.79 13.12 18.49
CA GLU A 314 14.14 14.52 18.71
C GLU A 314 12.92 15.32 19.19
N ASP A 315 13.16 16.29 20.08
CA ASP A 315 12.11 17.07 20.77
C ASP A 315 11.40 18.13 19.90
N GLY A 316 11.31 17.90 18.59
CA GLY A 316 10.63 18.79 17.63
C GLY A 316 9.20 18.35 17.32
N ALA A 317 8.29 19.31 17.08
CA ALA A 317 6.89 19.02 16.74
C ALA A 317 6.76 18.09 15.51
N PHE A 318 7.59 18.31 14.48
CA PHE A 318 7.55 17.50 13.26
C PHE A 318 8.13 16.08 13.46
N PRO A 319 9.37 15.89 13.99
CA PRO A 319 9.87 14.56 14.35
C PRO A 319 8.93 13.76 15.27
N LEU A 320 8.31 14.43 16.26
CA LEU A 320 7.31 13.82 17.14
C LEU A 320 6.08 13.36 16.36
N ALA A 321 5.52 14.19 15.46
CA ALA A 321 4.37 13.80 14.64
C ALA A 321 4.66 12.57 13.77
N ILE A 322 5.83 12.52 13.10
CA ILE A 322 6.25 11.36 12.31
C ILE A 322 6.43 10.12 13.20
N ARG A 323 7.05 10.26 14.38
CA ARG A 323 7.17 9.15 15.33
C ARG A 323 5.82 8.65 15.81
N SER A 324 4.86 9.55 16.08
CA SER A 324 3.49 9.22 16.48
C SER A 324 2.77 8.44 15.38
N ILE A 325 2.86 8.90 14.12
CA ILE A 325 2.29 8.18 12.96
C ILE A 325 2.91 6.78 12.86
N SER A 326 4.25 6.67 12.84
CA SER A 326 4.97 5.39 12.79
C SER A 326 4.56 4.45 13.93
N THR A 327 4.39 4.98 15.14
CA THR A 327 3.95 4.22 16.31
C THR A 327 2.52 3.72 16.14
N MET A 328 1.57 4.60 15.80
CA MET A 328 0.18 4.21 15.55
C MET A 328 0.09 3.16 14.45
N THR A 329 0.78 3.37 13.34
CA THR A 329 0.83 2.45 12.21
C THR A 329 1.43 1.09 12.59
N LYS A 330 2.46 1.04 13.44
CA LYS A 330 3.02 -0.22 13.95
C LYS A 330 1.99 -1.02 14.74
N TYR A 331 1.26 -0.37 15.64
CA TYR A 331 0.21 -1.00 16.45
C TYR A 331 -1.01 -1.37 15.60
N GLN A 332 -1.35 -0.55 14.59
CA GLN A 332 -2.38 -0.88 13.60
C GLN A 332 -2.02 -2.17 12.86
N GLY A 333 -0.78 -2.33 12.39
CA GLY A 333 -0.35 -3.56 11.71
C GLY A 333 -0.41 -4.81 12.60
N LEU A 334 -0.20 -4.67 13.92
CA LEU A 334 -0.41 -5.77 14.87
C LEU A 334 -1.90 -6.09 15.04
N ALA A 335 -2.76 -5.07 15.08
CA ALA A 335 -4.21 -5.24 15.11
C ALA A 335 -4.74 -5.88 13.82
N ASP A 336 -4.22 -5.48 12.66
CA ASP A 336 -4.56 -6.03 11.35
C ASP A 336 -4.20 -7.52 11.27
N LEU A 337 -3.01 -7.91 11.73
CA LEU A 337 -2.60 -9.33 11.79
C LEU A 337 -3.56 -10.17 12.64
N ARG A 338 -3.90 -9.71 13.85
CA ARG A 338 -4.87 -10.42 14.72
C ARG A 338 -6.25 -10.50 14.08
N ARG A 339 -6.67 -9.44 13.38
CA ARG A 339 -7.93 -9.40 12.65
C ARG A 339 -7.93 -10.40 11.49
N LEU A 340 -6.84 -10.50 10.73
CA LEU A 340 -6.70 -11.47 9.64
C LEU A 340 -6.75 -12.91 10.16
N ASP A 341 -6.07 -13.19 11.27
CA ASP A 341 -6.11 -14.51 11.93
C ASP A 341 -7.54 -14.90 12.37
N ARG A 342 -8.27 -13.96 13.00
CA ARG A 342 -9.68 -14.18 13.36
C ARG A 342 -10.57 -14.43 12.13
N ILE A 343 -10.44 -13.61 11.09
CA ILE A 343 -11.21 -13.77 9.83
C ILE A 343 -10.90 -15.12 9.19
N ALA A 344 -9.66 -15.57 9.26
CA ALA A 344 -9.26 -16.85 8.72
C ALA A 344 -9.89 -18.03 9.47
N GLY A 345 -9.92 -17.97 10.80
CA GLY A 345 -10.67 -18.91 11.63
C GLY A 345 -12.16 -18.93 11.31
N GLU A 346 -12.77 -17.77 11.03
CA GLU A 346 -14.19 -17.65 10.66
C GLU A 346 -14.50 -18.12 9.21
N THR A 347 -13.50 -18.18 8.32
CA THR A 347 -13.70 -18.41 6.87
C THR A 347 -13.04 -19.69 6.34
N ASN A 348 -12.53 -20.55 7.22
CA ASN A 348 -11.79 -21.76 6.88
C ASN A 348 -10.58 -21.48 5.97
N ALA A 349 -9.86 -20.39 6.27
CA ALA A 349 -8.62 -20.04 5.60
C ALA A 349 -7.42 -20.31 6.52
N ASN A 350 -6.31 -20.73 5.94
CA ASN A 350 -5.03 -20.80 6.64
C ASN A 350 -4.35 -19.44 6.58
N VAL A 351 -3.91 -18.88 7.69
CA VAL A 351 -3.06 -17.68 7.72
C VAL A 351 -1.64 -18.08 8.07
N LEU A 352 -0.72 -17.69 7.19
CA LEU A 352 0.71 -17.82 7.39
C LEU A 352 1.31 -16.42 7.31
N PHE A 353 2.06 -16.02 8.33
CA PHE A 353 2.72 -14.72 8.33
C PHE A 353 4.22 -14.84 8.56
N THR A 354 4.94 -13.83 8.10
CA THR A 354 6.37 -13.66 8.35
C THR A 354 6.68 -12.19 8.58
N SER A 355 7.75 -11.90 9.31
CA SER A 355 8.14 -10.55 9.69
C SER A 355 9.64 -10.46 9.89
N ILE A 356 10.16 -9.22 9.94
CA ILE A 356 11.55 -8.98 10.31
C ILE A 356 11.86 -9.68 11.64
N PRO A 357 12.92 -10.50 11.70
CA PRO A 357 13.33 -11.18 12.93
C PRO A 357 13.65 -10.21 14.07
N PRO A 358 13.32 -10.57 15.32
CA PRO A 358 13.61 -9.71 16.48
C PRO A 358 15.12 -9.52 16.71
N ASP A 359 15.95 -10.49 16.30
CA ASP A 359 17.42 -10.48 16.42
C ASP A 359 18.13 -9.68 15.32
N PHE A 360 17.40 -9.15 14.32
CA PHE A 360 17.99 -8.24 13.34
C PHE A 360 18.31 -6.89 14.00
N ALA A 361 19.57 -6.67 14.36
CA ALA A 361 19.99 -5.56 15.21
C ALA A 361 20.42 -4.28 14.45
N ASN A 362 20.54 -4.33 13.13
CA ASN A 362 20.93 -3.15 12.36
C ASN A 362 19.89 -2.03 12.52
N VAL A 363 20.37 -0.79 12.57
CA VAL A 363 19.54 0.41 12.70
C VAL A 363 19.75 1.26 11.47
N ALA A 364 18.67 1.58 10.76
CA ALA A 364 18.71 2.44 9.59
C ALA A 364 19.10 3.88 9.99
N ARG A 365 19.99 4.51 9.21
CA ARG A 365 20.41 5.91 9.43
C ARG A 365 19.39 6.91 8.90
N SER A 366 18.57 6.49 7.96
CA SER A 366 17.54 7.25 7.25
C SER A 366 16.40 6.32 6.83
N GLU A 367 15.32 6.88 6.27
CA GLU A 367 14.15 6.09 5.86
C GLU A 367 14.49 5.11 4.73
N PHE A 368 15.35 5.51 3.78
CA PHE A 368 15.81 4.68 2.66
C PHE A 368 17.32 4.45 2.70
N ASP A 369 17.83 4.05 3.88
CA ASP A 369 19.24 3.67 4.06
C ASP A 369 19.57 2.42 3.23
N ARG A 370 20.27 2.63 2.11
CA ARG A 370 20.62 1.57 1.16
C ARG A 370 21.40 0.42 1.80
N THR A 371 22.36 0.71 2.69
CA THR A 371 23.16 -0.36 3.32
C THR A 371 22.31 -1.19 4.26
N TYR A 372 21.42 -0.54 5.03
CA TYR A 372 20.44 -1.24 5.86
C TYR A 372 19.52 -2.13 5.00
N MET A 373 18.97 -1.58 3.92
CA MET A 373 18.05 -2.27 3.02
C MET A 373 18.73 -3.47 2.34
N GLU A 374 19.98 -3.35 1.91
CA GLU A 374 20.77 -4.45 1.36
C GLU A 374 20.94 -5.61 2.36
N GLU A 375 21.24 -5.31 3.62
CA GLU A 375 21.36 -6.34 4.66
C GLU A 375 20.01 -6.98 4.99
N LEU A 376 18.96 -6.17 5.08
CA LEU A 376 17.61 -6.65 5.37
C LEU A 376 17.07 -7.52 4.22
N PHE A 377 17.39 -7.19 2.97
CA PHE A 377 17.12 -8.03 1.82
C PHE A 377 17.79 -9.41 1.97
N ARG A 378 19.07 -9.46 2.36
CA ARG A 378 19.78 -10.74 2.57
C ARG A 378 19.17 -11.57 3.70
N VAL A 379 18.69 -10.93 4.77
CA VAL A 379 17.94 -11.62 5.84
C VAL A 379 16.67 -12.25 5.29
N GLY A 380 15.85 -11.46 4.57
CA GLY A 380 14.64 -11.94 3.92
C GLY A 380 14.93 -13.11 2.99
N GLU A 381 15.95 -13.00 2.13
CA GLU A 381 16.34 -14.03 1.16
C GLU A 381 16.69 -15.35 1.84
N ARG A 382 17.49 -15.31 2.92
CA ARG A 382 17.81 -16.51 3.70
C ARG A 382 16.57 -17.17 4.29
N MET A 383 15.66 -16.36 4.88
CA MET A 383 14.43 -16.87 5.49
C MET A 383 13.46 -17.46 4.46
N GLY A 384 13.28 -16.80 3.31
CA GLY A 384 12.44 -17.30 2.23
C GLY A 384 12.97 -18.61 1.68
N ARG A 385 14.29 -18.74 1.53
CA ARG A 385 14.94 -19.95 1.04
C ARG A 385 14.82 -21.12 2.01
N SER A 386 14.98 -20.88 3.32
CA SER A 386 14.98 -21.94 4.34
C SER A 386 13.63 -22.66 4.47
N GLY A 387 12.52 -21.96 4.18
CA GLY A 387 11.18 -22.53 4.34
C GLY A 387 10.61 -22.56 5.74
N GLN A 388 11.37 -22.06 6.71
CA GLN A 388 10.98 -22.00 8.12
C GLN A 388 10.53 -20.58 8.52
N GLY A 389 10.42 -19.65 7.56
CA GLY A 389 10.04 -18.27 7.83
C GLY A 389 8.53 -18.06 8.11
N TRP A 390 7.68 -19.04 7.80
CA TRP A 390 6.24 -18.95 7.99
C TRP A 390 5.82 -19.34 9.40
N ARG A 391 5.01 -18.50 10.04
CA ARG A 391 4.37 -18.72 11.34
C ARG A 391 2.85 -18.77 11.15
N SER A 392 2.16 -19.53 12.00
CA SER A 392 0.69 -19.59 12.05
C SER A 392 0.17 -19.14 13.42
N GLY A 393 -1.11 -18.77 13.48
CA GLY A 393 -1.78 -18.29 14.69
C GLY A 393 -1.58 -16.79 14.95
N PRO A 394 -2.22 -16.24 16.01
CA PRO A 394 -2.17 -14.82 16.28
C PRO A 394 -0.75 -14.41 16.71
N PRO A 395 -0.26 -13.23 16.29
CA PRO A 395 1.02 -12.75 16.78
C PRO A 395 0.94 -12.57 18.31
N PRO A 396 1.99 -12.98 19.06
CA PRO A 396 2.07 -12.71 20.49
C PRO A 396 1.93 -11.20 20.77
N ALA A 397 1.54 -10.85 22.01
CA ALA A 397 1.52 -9.44 22.41
C ALA A 397 2.90 -8.81 22.14
N PRO A 398 3.00 -7.53 21.71
CA PRO A 398 4.30 -6.95 21.32
C PRO A 398 5.38 -7.04 22.41
N ALA A 399 5.02 -7.04 23.69
CA ALA A 399 5.95 -7.24 24.82
C ALA A 399 6.32 -8.72 25.08
N LEU A 400 5.54 -9.66 24.55
CA LEU A 400 5.71 -11.11 24.67
C LEU A 400 6.21 -11.75 23.36
N ALA A 401 6.46 -10.95 22.32
CA ALA A 401 6.87 -11.41 20.99
C ALA A 401 8.37 -11.72 20.86
N LEU A 402 9.02 -12.04 21.99
CA LEU A 402 10.45 -12.34 22.11
C LEU A 402 10.79 -13.72 21.55
#